data_AF-A0A959MUI8-F1
#
_entry.id   AF-A0A959MUI8-F1
#
_cell.length_a   1.000
_cell.length_b   1.000
_cell.length_c   1.000
_cell.angle_alpha   90.00
_cell.angle_beta   90.00
_cell.angle_gamma   90.00
#
_symmetry.space_group_name_H-M   'P 1'
#
loop_
_entity.id
_entity.type
_entity.pdbx_description
1 polymer ?
#
loop_
_entity_poly.entity_id
_entity_poly.type
_entity_poly.pdbx_seq_one_letter_code
_entity_poly.pdbx_strand_id
1 'polypeptide(L)'
;MSFNEEIEKAFSSAYHSERGGNAEWQTVMTSYGAQPLSDNEREALLNSEMKITRGAFPIELRRVYEIIMNKYPQEASGFNMDAKVLEYYQKIKPFSGLGDIFQNAATGTAKYSQGLQAAKHKTMTCKNCGAPRLEEMQYDDCLFCGSKLFEVKEN
;
A
#
# COMPACT_ATOMS: atom_id res chain seq x y z
N MET A 1 -21.63 22.64 14.46
CA MET A 1 -20.74 21.62 13.89
C MET A 1 -19.65 21.33 14.92
N SER A 2 -19.47 20.06 15.25
CA SER A 2 -18.38 19.59 16.11
C SER A 2 -17.08 19.39 15.32
N PHE A 3 -15.94 19.30 16.00
CA PHE A 3 -14.65 19.02 15.37
C PHE A 3 -14.70 17.78 14.46
N ASN A 4 -15.23 16.66 14.96
CA ASN A 4 -15.31 15.41 14.20
C ASN A 4 -16.21 15.53 12.97
N GLU A 5 -17.33 16.26 13.07
CA GLU A 5 -18.20 16.52 11.92
C GLU A 5 -17.48 17.32 10.83
N GLU A 6 -16.66 18.31 11.19
CA GLU A 6 -15.90 19.09 10.21
C GLU A 6 -14.78 18.28 9.56
N ILE A 7 -14.06 17.45 10.34
CA ILE A 7 -13.05 16.53 9.81
C ILE A 7 -13.67 15.56 8.82
N GLU A 8 -14.77 14.88 9.19
CA GLU A 8 -15.41 13.89 8.32
C GLU A 8 -16.09 14.54 7.10
N LYS A 9 -16.65 15.75 7.26
CA LYS A 9 -17.15 16.51 6.12
C LYS A 9 -16.05 16.87 5.13
N ALA A 10 -14.92 17.38 5.62
CA ALA A 10 -13.77 17.71 4.77
C ALA A 10 -13.21 16.46 4.08
N PHE A 11 -13.07 15.35 4.82
CA PHE A 11 -12.66 14.05 4.28
C PHE A 11 -13.59 13.59 3.15
N SER A 12 -14.91 13.60 3.41
CA SER A 12 -15.91 13.14 2.45
C SER A 12 -15.93 14.00 1.20
N SER A 13 -15.89 15.33 1.33
CA SER A 13 -15.85 16.24 0.19
C SER A 13 -14.58 16.05 -0.65
N ALA A 14 -13.41 15.90 -0.01
CA ALA A 14 -12.16 15.61 -0.72
C ALA A 14 -12.20 14.27 -1.45
N TYR A 15 -12.77 13.23 -0.83
CA TYR A 15 -12.83 11.89 -1.40
C TYR A 15 -13.74 11.78 -2.62
N HIS A 16 -14.90 12.45 -2.57
CA HIS A 16 -15.90 12.41 -3.64
C HIS A 16 -15.61 13.38 -4.80
N SER A 17 -14.60 14.25 -4.67
CA SER A 17 -14.21 15.11 -5.78
C SER A 17 -13.58 14.31 -6.93
N GLU A 18 -13.52 14.94 -8.10
CA GLU A 18 -12.76 14.42 -9.22
C GLU A 18 -11.26 14.33 -8.89
N ARG A 19 -10.53 13.58 -9.72
CA ARG A 19 -9.07 13.41 -9.60
C ARG A 19 -8.38 14.78 -9.65
N GLY A 20 -7.71 15.13 -8.56
CA GLY A 20 -7.00 16.42 -8.41
C GLY A 20 -7.87 17.56 -7.86
N GLY A 21 -9.13 17.28 -7.50
CA GLY A 21 -10.07 18.25 -6.93
C GLY A 21 -10.85 19.03 -8.01
N ASN A 22 -12.17 19.11 -7.85
CA ASN A 22 -13.08 19.85 -8.73
C ASN A 22 -13.41 21.26 -8.17
N ALA A 23 -14.24 22.02 -8.89
CA ALA A 23 -14.70 23.34 -8.44
C ALA A 23 -15.48 23.31 -7.11
N GLU A 24 -16.19 22.21 -6.82
CA GLU A 24 -16.87 22.02 -5.55
C GLU A 24 -15.86 21.91 -4.40
N TRP A 25 -14.79 21.12 -4.58
CA TRP A 25 -13.71 21.03 -3.61
C TRP A 25 -13.02 22.38 -3.39
N GLN A 26 -12.78 23.14 -4.47
CA GLN A 26 -12.24 24.50 -4.34
C GLN A 26 -13.16 25.40 -3.51
N THR A 27 -14.48 25.31 -3.71
CA THR A 27 -15.47 26.04 -2.91
C THR A 27 -15.41 25.64 -1.44
N VAL A 28 -15.25 24.35 -1.15
CA VAL A 28 -15.05 23.86 0.22
C VAL A 28 -13.77 24.46 0.81
N MET A 29 -12.64 24.40 0.11
CA MET A 29 -11.38 25.00 0.58
C MET A 29 -11.54 26.49 0.89
N THR A 30 -12.16 27.25 -0.02
CA THR A 30 -12.45 28.68 0.17
C THR A 30 -13.34 28.93 1.38
N SER A 31 -14.34 28.07 1.64
CA SER A 31 -15.21 28.21 2.81
C SER A 31 -14.46 28.06 4.15
N TYR A 32 -13.38 27.29 4.16
CA TYR A 32 -12.46 27.17 5.30
C TYR A 32 -11.39 28.26 5.30
N GLY A 33 -11.19 29.01 4.21
CA GLY A 33 -10.07 29.93 4.05
C GLY A 33 -8.74 29.23 3.70
N ALA A 34 -8.80 27.96 3.26
CA ALA A 34 -7.63 27.25 2.75
C ALA A 34 -7.32 27.71 1.33
N GLN A 35 -6.04 27.94 1.04
CA GLN A 35 -5.60 28.24 -0.32
C GLN A 35 -5.49 26.96 -1.15
N PRO A 36 -6.18 26.87 -2.31
CA PRO A 36 -5.98 25.78 -3.25
C PRO A 36 -4.57 25.78 -3.83
N LEU A 37 -4.14 24.63 -4.35
CA LEU A 37 -2.93 24.58 -5.18
C LEU A 37 -3.11 25.42 -6.44
N SER A 38 -2.03 26.07 -6.87
CA SER A 38 -1.99 26.74 -8.17
C SER A 38 -2.13 25.72 -9.31
N ASP A 39 -2.58 26.17 -10.48
CA ASP A 39 -2.76 25.30 -11.64
C ASP A 39 -1.46 24.57 -12.03
N ASN A 40 -0.32 25.27 -11.94
CA ASN A 40 1.00 24.70 -12.21
C ASN A 40 1.37 23.58 -11.22
N GLU A 41 1.09 23.76 -9.92
CA GLU A 41 1.34 22.72 -8.90
C GLU A 41 0.43 21.52 -9.10
N ARG A 42 -0.85 21.75 -9.44
CA ARG A 42 -1.82 20.69 -9.73
C ARG A 42 -1.35 19.86 -10.93
N GLU A 43 -0.96 20.51 -12.01
CA GLU A 43 -0.46 19.84 -13.21
C GLU A 43 0.84 19.06 -12.91
N ALA A 44 1.78 19.65 -12.18
CA ALA A 44 3.00 18.97 -11.76
C ALA A 44 2.71 17.71 -10.92
N LEU A 45 1.75 17.79 -9.99
CA LEU A 45 1.34 16.65 -9.18
C LEU A 45 0.60 15.58 -9.97
N LEU A 46 -0.28 15.96 -10.91
CA LEU A 46 -0.96 15.02 -11.81
C LEU A 46 0.02 14.24 -12.69
N ASN A 47 1.11 14.88 -13.09
CA ASN A 47 2.17 14.30 -13.92
C ASN A 47 3.29 13.62 -13.10
N SER A 48 3.26 13.74 -11.77
CA SER A 48 4.25 13.11 -10.89
C SER A 48 4.01 11.60 -10.72
N GLU A 49 4.94 10.92 -10.05
CA GLU A 49 4.77 9.52 -9.64
C GLU A 49 3.62 9.31 -8.64
N MET A 50 3.09 10.39 -8.05
CA MET A 50 1.94 10.34 -7.15
C MET A 50 0.67 10.05 -7.94
N LYS A 51 0.42 8.76 -8.15
CA LYS A 51 -0.80 8.32 -8.83
C LYS A 51 -1.96 8.38 -7.86
N ILE A 52 -2.93 9.23 -8.17
CA ILE A 52 -4.25 9.23 -7.54
C ILE A 52 -5.29 8.83 -8.58
N THR A 53 -6.27 8.02 -8.18
CA THR A 53 -7.37 7.59 -9.06
C THR A 53 -8.60 8.48 -8.95
N ARG A 54 -8.74 9.17 -7.82
CA ARG A 54 -9.87 10.05 -7.53
C ARG A 54 -9.51 11.03 -6.41
N GLY A 55 -10.44 11.93 -6.10
CA GLY A 55 -10.34 12.81 -4.95
C GLY A 55 -9.32 13.93 -5.12
N ALA A 56 -9.37 14.85 -4.17
CA ALA A 56 -8.46 15.98 -4.06
C ALA A 56 -7.05 15.55 -3.63
N PHE A 57 -6.08 16.43 -3.82
CA PHE A 57 -4.72 16.16 -3.37
C PHE A 57 -4.62 16.11 -1.84
N PRO A 58 -3.85 15.16 -1.27
CA PRO A 58 -3.68 15.04 0.18
C PRO A 58 -3.18 16.34 0.84
N ILE A 59 -2.33 17.11 0.15
CA ILE A 59 -1.82 18.40 0.64
C ILE A 59 -2.93 19.44 0.81
N GLU A 60 -3.95 19.44 -0.05
CA GLU A 60 -5.09 20.35 0.06
C GLU A 60 -5.98 19.97 1.24
N LEU A 61 -6.25 18.68 1.42
CA LEU A 61 -6.99 18.19 2.58
C LEU A 61 -6.25 18.51 3.89
N ARG A 62 -4.92 18.37 3.92
CA ARG A 62 -4.10 18.74 5.08
C ARG A 62 -4.27 20.22 5.45
N ARG A 63 -4.24 21.13 4.47
CA ARG A 63 -4.46 22.58 4.71
C ARG A 63 -5.82 22.85 5.36
N VAL A 64 -6.87 22.13 4.95
CA VAL A 64 -8.20 22.25 5.56
C VAL A 64 -8.19 21.72 7.00
N TYR A 65 -7.55 20.57 7.26
CA TYR A 65 -7.40 20.04 8.62
C TYR A 65 -6.64 20.98 9.56
N GLU A 66 -5.56 21.61 9.09
CA GLU A 66 -4.81 22.59 9.89
C GLU A 66 -5.71 23.74 10.36
N ILE A 67 -6.60 24.22 9.49
CA ILE A 67 -7.58 25.26 9.84
C ILE A 67 -8.61 24.75 10.85
N ILE A 68 -9.16 23.56 10.64
CA ILE A 68 -10.12 22.95 11.58
C ILE A 68 -9.48 22.74 12.95
N MET A 69 -8.24 22.24 13.00
CA MET A 69 -7.50 22.04 14.24
C MET A 69 -7.26 23.36 14.98
N ASN A 70 -6.93 24.43 14.25
CA ASN A 70 -6.77 25.76 14.84
C ASN A 70 -8.09 26.33 15.39
N LYS A 71 -9.23 25.97 14.79
CA LYS A 71 -10.56 26.35 15.27
C LYS A 71 -10.96 25.58 16.55
N TYR A 72 -10.46 24.37 16.74
CA TYR A 72 -10.83 23.46 17.83
C TYR A 72 -9.60 22.93 18.59
N PRO A 73 -8.81 23.79 19.26
CA PRO A 73 -7.52 23.40 19.83
C PRO A 73 -7.62 22.34 20.93
N GLN A 74 -8.71 22.33 21.69
CA GLN A 74 -8.91 21.35 22.78
C GLN A 74 -9.20 19.95 22.23
N GLU A 75 -10.07 19.85 21.23
CA GLU A 75 -10.37 18.57 20.59
C GLU A 75 -9.23 18.08 19.69
N ALA A 76 -8.45 19.00 19.10
CA ALA A 76 -7.31 18.69 18.25
C ALA A 76 -6.11 18.07 19.00
N SER A 77 -6.04 18.21 20.34
CA SER A 77 -4.92 17.74 21.17
C SER A 77 -4.60 16.25 21.02
N GLY A 78 -5.59 15.43 20.64
CA GLY A 78 -5.42 13.98 20.39
C GLY A 78 -5.53 13.58 18.93
N PHE A 79 -5.72 14.53 18.02
CA PHE A 79 -5.96 14.23 16.62
C PHE A 79 -4.65 14.03 15.86
N ASN A 80 -4.45 12.81 15.35
CA ASN A 80 -3.29 12.50 14.51
C ASN A 80 -3.60 12.81 13.04
N MET A 81 -3.30 14.05 12.64
CA MET A 81 -3.52 14.53 11.28
C MET A 81 -2.76 13.72 10.23
N ASP A 82 -1.49 13.38 10.49
CA ASP A 82 -0.67 12.64 9.53
C ASP A 82 -1.24 11.23 9.29
N ALA A 83 -1.71 10.56 10.34
CA ALA A 83 -2.38 9.27 10.21
C ALA A 83 -3.68 9.38 9.41
N LYS A 84 -4.47 10.43 9.61
CA LYS A 84 -5.73 10.64 8.88
C LYS A 84 -5.51 10.99 7.40
N VAL A 85 -4.48 11.78 7.10
CA VAL A 85 -4.08 12.09 5.71
C VAL A 85 -3.52 10.84 5.03
N LEU A 86 -2.76 10.00 5.74
CA LEU A 86 -2.29 8.72 5.23
C LEU A 86 -3.46 7.76 4.93
N GLU A 87 -4.43 7.66 5.83
CA GLU A 87 -5.67 6.90 5.63
C GLU A 87 -6.39 7.37 4.35
N TYR A 88 -6.53 8.68 4.19
CA TYR A 88 -7.10 9.27 2.98
C TYR A 88 -6.32 8.88 1.72
N TYR A 89 -5.00 9.07 1.73
CA TYR A 89 -4.14 8.76 0.59
C TYR A 89 -4.24 7.30 0.16
N GLN A 90 -4.28 6.37 1.13
CA GLN A 90 -4.45 4.95 0.87
C GLN A 90 -5.79 4.61 0.19
N LYS A 91 -6.85 5.39 0.41
CA LYS A 91 -8.16 5.19 -0.24
C LYS A 91 -8.23 5.73 -1.66
N ILE A 92 -7.40 6.72 -2.01
CA ILE A 92 -7.43 7.37 -3.33
C ILE A 92 -6.32 6.91 -4.28
N LYS A 93 -5.26 6.28 -3.77
CA LYS A 93 -4.21 5.70 -4.61
C LYS A 93 -4.78 4.55 -5.46
N PRO A 94 -4.27 4.32 -6.67
CA PRO A 94 -4.65 3.15 -7.47
C PRO A 94 -4.32 1.88 -6.71
N PHE A 95 -5.24 0.92 -6.77
CA PHE A 95 -4.99 -0.42 -6.25
C PHE A 95 -3.95 -1.12 -7.14
N SER A 96 -2.69 -1.14 -6.70
CA SER A 96 -1.56 -1.79 -7.35
C SER A 96 -1.44 -3.28 -6.98
N GLY A 97 -2.55 -4.00 -6.80
CA GLY A 97 -2.56 -5.45 -6.58
C GLY A 97 -1.63 -5.96 -5.47
N LEU A 98 -1.27 -7.25 -5.53
CA LEU A 98 -0.37 -7.93 -4.58
C LEU A 98 1.06 -7.32 -4.51
N GLY A 99 1.44 -6.44 -5.44
CA GLY A 99 2.80 -5.86 -5.51
C GLY A 99 3.17 -5.02 -4.28
N ASP A 100 2.23 -4.25 -3.73
CA ASP A 100 2.46 -3.43 -2.54
C ASP A 100 2.66 -4.28 -1.25
N ILE A 101 2.12 -5.51 -1.23
CA ILE A 101 2.25 -6.43 -0.09
C ILE A 101 3.66 -7.05 -0.06
N PHE A 102 4.29 -7.24 -1.23
CA PHE A 102 5.61 -7.88 -1.33
C PHE A 102 6.78 -6.90 -1.48
N GLN A 103 6.55 -5.59 -1.68
CA GLN A 103 7.65 -4.62 -1.78
C GLN A 103 8.50 -4.53 -0.49
N ASN A 104 7.87 -4.62 0.68
CA ASN A 104 8.61 -4.66 1.94
C ASN A 104 9.26 -6.03 2.22
N ALA A 105 8.71 -7.13 1.68
CA ALA A 105 9.29 -8.46 1.81
C ALA A 105 10.53 -8.64 0.89
N ALA A 106 10.47 -8.12 -0.35
CA ALA A 106 11.55 -8.22 -1.33
C ALA A 106 12.79 -7.39 -0.96
N THR A 107 12.59 -6.25 -0.30
CA THR A 107 13.69 -5.35 0.11
C THR A 107 14.58 -5.99 1.19
N GLY A 108 14.01 -6.86 2.03
CA GLY A 108 14.75 -7.67 3.00
C GLY A 108 15.51 -8.84 2.36
N THR A 109 14.94 -9.50 1.35
CA THR A 109 15.58 -10.66 0.70
C THR A 109 16.71 -10.27 -0.24
N ALA A 110 16.59 -9.14 -0.94
CA ALA A 110 17.59 -8.70 -1.92
C ALA A 110 18.94 -8.30 -1.27
N LYS A 111 18.94 -7.77 -0.04
CA LYS A 111 20.17 -7.41 0.68
C LYS A 111 21.01 -8.62 1.12
N TYR A 112 20.39 -9.77 1.33
CA TYR A 112 21.08 -11.01 1.71
C TYR A 112 21.28 -11.98 0.55
N SER A 113 20.71 -11.72 -0.63
CA SER A 113 20.88 -12.56 -1.82
C SER A 113 22.05 -12.14 -2.71
N GLN A 114 22.65 -10.96 -2.51
CA GLN A 114 23.89 -10.56 -3.20
C GLN A 114 25.09 -11.30 -2.59
N GLY A 115 25.25 -12.57 -2.96
CA GLY A 115 26.36 -13.41 -2.52
C GLY A 115 26.06 -14.90 -2.52
N LEU A 116 24.78 -15.29 -2.56
CA LEU A 116 24.42 -16.68 -2.80
C LEU A 116 24.66 -16.97 -4.28
N GLN A 117 25.81 -17.58 -4.57
CA GLN A 117 26.00 -18.29 -5.82
C GLN A 117 24.75 -19.15 -6.06
N ALA A 118 24.23 -19.13 -7.29
CA ALA A 118 23.26 -20.12 -7.73
C ALA A 118 23.94 -21.49 -7.69
N ALA A 119 24.04 -22.06 -6.49
CA ALA A 119 24.43 -23.44 -6.33
C ALA A 119 23.42 -24.21 -7.15
N LYS A 120 23.91 -24.95 -8.15
CA LYS A 120 23.15 -25.89 -8.96
C LYS A 120 22.65 -27.04 -8.06
N HIS A 121 21.90 -26.74 -7.01
CA HIS A 121 21.15 -27.74 -6.28
C HIS A 121 19.91 -28.00 -7.12
N LYS A 122 19.98 -29.04 -7.96
CA LYS A 122 18.78 -29.67 -8.50
C LYS A 122 17.99 -30.20 -7.31
N THR A 123 17.01 -29.44 -6.83
CA THR A 123 16.09 -29.91 -5.81
C THR A 123 15.19 -30.96 -6.46
N MET A 124 15.55 -32.24 -6.33
CA MET A 124 14.63 -33.30 -6.71
C MET A 124 13.43 -33.24 -5.76
N THR A 125 12.20 -33.22 -6.28
CA THR A 125 10.97 -33.17 -5.48
C THR A 125 10.27 -34.54 -5.48
N CYS A 126 9.51 -34.84 -4.43
CA CYS A 126 8.64 -36.00 -4.40
C CYS A 126 7.52 -35.83 -5.44
N LYS A 127 7.30 -36.84 -6.29
CA LYS A 127 6.23 -36.81 -7.31
C LYS A 127 4.83 -36.81 -6.71
N ASN A 128 4.65 -37.33 -5.49
CA ASN A 128 3.33 -37.44 -4.85
C ASN A 128 2.93 -36.16 -4.09
N CYS A 129 3.83 -35.61 -3.27
CA CYS A 129 3.51 -34.46 -2.40
C CYS A 129 4.27 -33.17 -2.72
N GLY A 130 5.21 -33.19 -3.66
CA GLY A 130 6.03 -32.03 -4.03
C GLY A 130 7.11 -31.65 -3.00
N ALA A 131 7.23 -32.37 -1.88
CA ALA A 131 8.23 -32.07 -0.86
C ALA A 131 9.67 -32.16 -1.43
N PRO A 132 10.57 -31.23 -1.06
CA PRO A 132 11.95 -31.26 -1.50
C PRO A 132 12.67 -32.47 -0.90
N ARG A 133 13.39 -33.24 -1.72
CA ARG A 133 14.30 -34.29 -1.21
C ARG A 133 15.48 -33.60 -0.56
N LEU A 134 15.67 -33.88 0.72
CA LEU A 134 16.69 -33.22 1.54
C LEU A 134 18.10 -33.77 1.24
N GLU A 135 18.21 -35.02 0.76
CA GLU A 135 19.49 -35.68 0.48
C GLU A 135 19.41 -36.62 -0.73
N GLU A 136 20.53 -36.77 -1.45
CA GLU A 136 20.71 -37.78 -2.53
C GLU A 136 20.54 -39.22 -2.02
N MET A 137 20.62 -39.44 -0.71
CA MET A 137 20.52 -40.75 -0.06
C MET A 137 19.12 -41.14 0.44
N GLN A 138 18.06 -40.39 0.13
CA GLN A 138 16.69 -40.84 0.36
C GLN A 138 16.31 -41.92 -0.67
N TYR A 139 16.68 -43.17 -0.43
CA TYR A 139 16.56 -44.22 -1.44
C TYR A 139 15.19 -44.91 -1.52
N ASP A 140 14.35 -44.86 -0.49
CA ASP A 140 13.13 -45.69 -0.47
C ASP A 140 11.83 -44.88 -0.33
N ASP A 141 11.60 -44.21 0.80
CA ASP A 141 10.34 -43.50 1.08
C ASP A 141 10.52 -41.99 1.31
N CYS A 142 9.51 -41.21 0.92
CA CYS A 142 9.46 -39.79 1.23
C CYS A 142 9.27 -39.59 2.74
N LEU A 143 10.20 -38.88 3.41
CA LEU A 143 10.09 -38.56 4.85
C LEU A 143 8.83 -37.76 5.22
N PHE A 144 8.18 -37.10 4.27
CA PHE A 144 7.02 -36.24 4.54
C PHE A 144 5.68 -36.96 4.35
N CYS A 145 5.52 -37.72 3.26
CA CYS A 145 4.25 -38.38 2.94
C CYS A 145 4.33 -39.92 2.96
N GLY A 146 5.49 -40.50 3.26
CA GLY A 146 5.70 -41.95 3.31
C GLY A 146 5.57 -42.67 1.96
N SER A 147 5.49 -41.95 0.85
CA SER A 147 5.32 -42.55 -0.47
C SER A 147 6.66 -43.05 -1.03
N LYS A 148 6.64 -44.23 -1.66
CA LYS A 148 7.81 -44.79 -2.35
C LYS A 148 8.31 -43.83 -3.43
N LEU A 149 9.61 -43.57 -3.45
CA LEU A 149 10.24 -42.62 -4.37
C LEU A 149 10.66 -43.27 -5.70
N PHE A 150 10.80 -44.59 -5.73
CA PHE A 150 11.15 -45.37 -6.92
C PHE A 150 10.21 -46.56 -7.10
N GLU A 151 9.86 -46.85 -8.35
CA GLU A 151 9.15 -48.08 -8.73
C GLU A 151 10.20 -49.15 -9.04
N VAL A 152 10.11 -50.31 -8.40
CA VAL A 152 10.95 -51.46 -8.73
C VAL A 152 10.45 -52.00 -10.07
N LYS A 153 11.29 -51.96 -11.11
CA LYS A 153 11.02 -52.74 -12.33
C LYS A 153 11.14 -54.22 -11.97
N GLU A 154 10.01 -54.90 -11.83
CA GLU A 154 9.99 -56.36 -11.84
C GLU A 154 10.41 -56.82 -13.24
N ASN A 155 11.44 -57.65 -13.32
CA ASN A 155 11.80 -58.42 -14.51
C ASN A 155 10.95 -59.68 -14.58
#